data_AF-D9UQG3-F1
#
_entry.id   AF-D9UQG3-F1
#
_cell.length_a   1.000
_cell.length_b   1.000
_cell.length_c   1.000
_cell.angle_alpha   90.00
_cell.angle_beta   90.00
_cell.angle_gamma   90.00
#
_symmetry.space_group_name_H-M   'P 1'
#
loop_
_entity.id
_entity.type
_entity.pdbx_description
1 polymer ?
#
loop_
_entity_poly.entity_id
_entity_poly.type
_entity_poly.pdbx_seq_one_letter_code
_entity_poly.pdbx_strand_id
1 'polypeptide(L)'
;MTHAGPRPRRPRTRTTAPPARRPTGERSSSAPRRSLSRVPMPPRHARVRAPPPAPAGRGPPHHHRASRPTSPPHARPHSPVPPRRAPSPCPREDLAMSRTPRRTPRTAHRARRIALLTTATATATALLAACGGDGGGSAAKDSSGRLVLTEMDYYNTDPTMSALPKLLDSCGRKAGVTVRRKIVPDLRTKLIQLAGSHAVPDLVLLDNPDLQQLAATGALTDLGAAGLRTEGLYENVVAAGQYEGKLYGVAPGVNSLALFYDKKLLTDAGLTPPTTWDALGKAAKKLTSGKRHGLGFAVPATEEGSFQFESFFLSAGAELSKLDSPEAVRALTFLDTLVKEGAAPKDVLSWTQANVQEQFANGSLGMMVNGPWQLPQLKKAGMSEADYGVVPMPVPAKGGTPSGALGG
;
A
#
# COMPACT_ATOMS: atom_id res chain seq x y z
N MET A 1 22.49 -60.35 49.78
CA MET A 1 23.79 -60.56 49.10
C MET A 1 24.51 -59.21 49.11
N THR A 2 25.40 -58.93 50.06
CA THR A 2 26.87 -59.23 50.07
C THR A 2 27.65 -58.35 49.06
N HIS A 3 28.74 -57.64 49.42
CA HIS A 3 29.53 -57.57 50.66
C HIS A 3 30.33 -56.24 50.80
N ALA A 4 30.77 -55.96 52.04
CA ALA A 4 32.00 -55.27 52.52
C ALA A 4 32.64 -54.03 51.81
N GLY A 5 33.13 -53.09 52.65
CA GLY A 5 34.26 -52.15 52.36
C GLY A 5 35.55 -52.59 53.12
N PRO A 6 36.50 -51.69 53.51
CA PRO A 6 36.53 -50.22 53.42
C PRO A 6 37.91 -49.57 53.03
N ARG A 7 38.07 -48.27 53.35
CA ARG A 7 39.24 -47.31 53.28
C ARG A 7 40.57 -47.82 53.93
N PRO A 8 41.81 -47.25 53.71
CA PRO A 8 42.14 -45.79 53.89
C PRO A 8 43.42 -45.09 53.28
N ARG A 9 43.35 -43.73 53.22
CA ARG A 9 44.34 -42.63 53.54
C ARG A 9 45.87 -42.66 53.19
N ARG A 10 46.29 -41.69 52.32
CA ARG A 10 47.34 -40.60 52.49
C ARG A 10 48.84 -40.95 52.83
N PRO A 11 49.81 -39.98 52.89
CA PRO A 11 50.08 -38.75 52.09
C PRO A 11 51.60 -38.49 51.76
N ARG A 12 51.93 -37.44 50.96
CA ARG A 12 53.25 -36.72 50.85
C ARG A 12 53.15 -35.56 49.80
N THR A 13 53.91 -34.44 49.74
CA THR A 13 54.95 -33.82 50.61
C THR A 13 54.90 -32.24 50.61
N ARG A 14 56.01 -31.52 50.30
CA ARG A 14 56.30 -30.05 50.23
C ARG A 14 56.65 -29.66 48.75
N THR A 15 56.75 -28.39 48.29
CA THR A 15 57.62 -27.26 48.75
C THR A 15 57.07 -25.86 48.32
N THR A 16 57.75 -24.76 48.67
CA THR A 16 57.28 -23.34 48.77
C THR A 16 57.77 -22.36 47.68
N ALA A 17 57.13 -21.16 47.59
CA ALA A 17 57.45 -19.96 46.77
C ALA A 17 58.10 -18.82 47.64
N PRO A 18 58.28 -17.51 47.24
CA PRO A 18 58.07 -16.73 45.99
C PRO A 18 59.42 -16.13 45.45
N PRO A 19 59.73 -14.82 45.09
CA PRO A 19 59.08 -13.48 45.14
C PRO A 19 58.91 -12.76 43.75
N ALA A 20 59.22 -11.45 43.59
CA ALA A 20 58.94 -10.60 42.39
C ALA A 20 59.80 -9.29 42.26
N ARG A 21 59.57 -8.46 41.19
CA ARG A 21 60.12 -7.10 40.82
C ARG A 21 61.44 -7.11 40.00
N ARG A 22 61.83 -6.11 39.16
CA ARG A 22 61.22 -4.87 38.55
C ARG A 22 61.96 -4.53 37.20
N PRO A 23 61.57 -3.50 36.40
CA PRO A 23 62.07 -3.29 35.02
C PRO A 23 63.18 -2.22 34.83
N THR A 24 63.78 -2.24 33.63
CA THR A 24 64.60 -1.18 32.95
C THR A 24 64.26 -1.21 31.44
N GLY A 25 64.53 -0.22 30.59
CA GLY A 25 65.15 1.11 30.78
C GLY A 25 64.79 2.08 29.64
N GLU A 26 65.30 3.32 29.71
CA GLU A 26 64.80 4.50 28.97
C GLU A 26 65.27 4.64 27.51
N ARG A 27 64.59 5.52 26.76
CA ARG A 27 65.26 6.67 26.08
C ARG A 27 64.32 7.87 25.92
N SER A 28 64.91 9.05 25.82
CA SER A 28 64.25 10.36 25.98
C SER A 28 64.34 11.22 24.71
N SER A 29 63.35 12.10 24.52
CA SER A 29 63.50 13.37 23.83
C SER A 29 62.41 14.35 24.31
N SER A 30 62.75 15.62 24.51
CA SER A 30 61.79 16.63 24.98
C SER A 30 62.20 18.07 24.61
N ALA A 31 61.23 18.97 24.59
CA ALA A 31 61.37 20.44 24.43
C ALA A 31 61.82 20.94 23.04
N PRO A 32 61.57 22.22 22.67
CA PRO A 32 61.02 23.30 23.49
C PRO A 32 59.65 23.87 23.05
N ARG A 33 59.02 24.58 23.99
CA ARG A 33 57.86 25.45 23.73
C ARG A 33 58.30 26.71 22.96
N ARG A 34 57.42 27.24 22.11
CA ARG A 34 57.40 28.68 21.76
C ARG A 34 56.16 29.34 22.36
N SER A 35 56.29 30.60 22.75
CA SER A 35 55.21 31.40 23.33
C SER A 35 54.71 32.48 22.36
N LEU A 36 53.45 32.88 22.58
CA LEU A 36 52.88 34.18 22.22
C LEU A 36 53.06 34.71 20.78
N SER A 37 51.95 34.70 20.04
CA SER A 37 51.47 35.92 19.40
C SER A 37 49.94 35.94 19.41
N ARG A 38 49.34 37.10 19.72
CA ARG A 38 47.89 37.31 19.70
C ARG A 38 47.44 37.54 18.26
N VAL A 39 46.32 36.93 17.85
CA VAL A 39 45.56 37.33 16.65
C VAL A 39 44.27 38.02 17.13
N PRO A 40 43.89 39.21 16.62
CA PRO A 40 42.72 39.94 17.13
C PRO A 40 41.38 39.29 16.73
N MET A 41 40.36 39.43 17.59
CA MET A 41 38.97 39.25 17.16
C MET A 41 38.49 40.48 16.36
N PRO A 42 37.73 40.30 15.27
CA PRO A 42 36.96 41.38 14.67
C PRO A 42 35.81 41.84 15.60
N PRO A 43 35.37 43.10 15.52
CA PRO A 43 34.49 43.71 16.52
C PRO A 43 33.02 43.23 16.45
N ARG A 44 32.37 43.19 17.63
CA ARG A 44 30.92 43.06 17.75
C ARG A 44 30.22 44.35 17.29
N HIS A 45 29.49 44.30 16.18
CA HIS A 45 28.61 45.40 15.77
C HIS A 45 27.13 45.11 16.03
N ALA A 46 26.42 46.18 16.43
CA ALA A 46 24.98 46.39 16.42
C ALA A 46 24.05 45.21 16.76
N ARG A 47 23.43 45.27 17.95
CA ARG A 47 22.09 44.69 18.13
C ARG A 47 21.12 45.45 17.24
N VAL A 48 20.59 44.81 16.19
CA VAL A 48 19.43 45.35 15.46
C VAL A 48 18.24 45.38 16.41
N ARG A 49 17.65 46.56 16.61
CA ARG A 49 16.51 46.77 17.50
C ARG A 49 15.24 46.47 16.72
N ALA A 50 14.47 45.47 17.15
CA ALA A 50 13.16 45.20 16.55
C ALA A 50 12.22 46.41 16.78
N PRO A 51 11.36 46.78 15.82
CA PRO A 51 10.32 47.79 16.03
C PRO A 51 9.29 47.30 17.06
N PRO A 52 8.66 48.21 17.82
CA PRO A 52 7.62 47.84 18.78
C PRO A 52 6.35 47.32 18.07
N PRO A 53 5.57 46.42 18.69
CA PRO A 53 4.28 46.00 18.16
C PRO A 53 3.26 47.14 18.21
N ALA A 54 2.34 47.17 17.23
CA ALA A 54 1.20 48.07 17.25
C ALA A 54 0.22 47.70 18.38
N PRO A 55 -0.47 48.68 19.01
CA PRO A 55 -1.36 48.42 20.14
C PRO A 55 -2.64 47.66 19.72
N ALA A 56 -3.11 46.77 20.60
CA ALA A 56 -4.32 45.99 20.36
C ALA A 56 -5.59 46.86 20.43
N GLY A 57 -6.35 46.91 19.33
CA GLY A 57 -7.69 47.51 19.29
C GLY A 57 -8.70 46.66 20.06
N ARG A 58 -9.51 47.30 20.90
CA ARG A 58 -10.60 46.65 21.65
C ARG A 58 -11.88 46.57 20.81
N GLY A 59 -12.60 45.45 20.89
CA GLY A 59 -14.06 45.45 20.76
C GLY A 59 -14.74 45.67 22.13
N PRO A 60 -16.06 45.42 22.30
CA PRO A 60 -17.05 44.97 21.32
C PRO A 60 -18.18 46.07 21.23
N PRO A 61 -19.53 45.88 21.28
CA PRO A 61 -20.40 44.70 21.48
C PRO A 61 -21.23 44.28 20.25
N HIS A 62 -21.92 43.14 20.40
CA HIS A 62 -22.89 42.60 19.44
C HIS A 62 -24.21 43.39 19.42
N HIS A 63 -24.91 43.37 18.29
CA HIS A 63 -26.37 43.45 18.26
C HIS A 63 -26.97 42.37 17.35
N HIS A 64 -27.92 41.61 17.88
CA HIS A 64 -28.73 40.69 17.07
C HIS A 64 -29.74 41.46 16.22
N ARG A 65 -29.87 41.11 14.94
CA ARG A 65 -31.19 41.06 14.31
C ARG A 65 -31.23 40.04 13.17
N ALA A 66 -32.16 39.09 13.27
CA ALA A 66 -32.46 38.17 12.19
C ALA A 66 -33.32 38.87 11.12
N SER A 67 -32.98 38.66 9.85
CA SER A 67 -33.76 39.12 8.69
C SER A 67 -33.83 37.96 7.69
N ARG A 68 -35.05 37.62 7.24
CA ARG A 68 -35.28 36.56 6.24
C ARG A 68 -34.73 36.97 4.88
N PRO A 69 -34.09 36.06 4.11
CA PRO A 69 -33.98 36.20 2.67
C PRO A 69 -35.36 35.99 2.02
N THR A 70 -35.76 36.86 1.11
CA THR A 70 -36.94 36.70 0.25
C THR A 70 -36.55 35.99 -1.05
N SER A 71 -37.33 34.99 -1.47
CA SER A 71 -37.08 34.24 -2.71
C SER A 71 -37.33 35.09 -3.98
N PRO A 72 -36.43 35.05 -4.98
CA PRO A 72 -36.73 35.41 -6.37
C PRO A 72 -37.49 34.27 -7.10
N PRO A 73 -38.18 34.56 -8.22
CA PRO A 73 -39.10 33.62 -8.87
C PRO A 73 -38.46 32.70 -9.95
N HIS A 74 -39.25 31.71 -10.37
CA HIS A 74 -38.93 30.67 -11.36
C HIS A 74 -38.40 31.18 -12.71
N ALA A 75 -37.34 30.52 -13.21
CA ALA A 75 -37.02 30.47 -14.64
C ALA A 75 -37.82 29.34 -15.33
N ARG A 76 -38.17 29.52 -16.61
CA ARG A 76 -38.84 28.50 -17.44
C ARG A 76 -37.83 27.57 -18.14
N PRO A 77 -38.21 26.32 -18.47
CA PRO A 77 -37.27 25.35 -19.06
C PRO A 77 -36.92 25.68 -20.51
N HIS A 78 -35.66 25.44 -20.89
CA HIS A 78 -35.21 25.44 -22.29
C HIS A 78 -35.40 24.04 -22.91
N SER A 79 -35.83 24.01 -24.17
CA SER A 79 -35.97 22.77 -24.97
C SER A 79 -34.59 22.23 -25.42
N PRO A 80 -34.46 20.91 -25.67
CA PRO A 80 -33.16 20.27 -25.88
C PRO A 80 -32.55 20.54 -27.27
N VAL A 81 -31.21 20.59 -27.31
CA VAL A 81 -30.41 20.64 -28.54
C VAL A 81 -30.08 19.22 -29.01
N PRO A 82 -30.25 18.88 -30.31
CA PRO A 82 -29.95 17.53 -30.81
C PRO A 82 -28.44 17.26 -30.93
N PRO A 83 -27.99 16.00 -30.76
CA PRO A 83 -26.58 15.65 -30.81
C PRO A 83 -26.00 15.74 -32.23
N ARG A 84 -24.73 16.15 -32.34
CA ARG A 84 -23.97 16.14 -33.60
C ARG A 84 -23.49 14.72 -33.95
N ARG A 85 -23.36 14.44 -35.26
CA ARG A 85 -22.90 13.16 -35.81
C ARG A 85 -21.48 12.79 -35.36
N ALA A 86 -21.25 11.51 -35.10
CA ALA A 86 -19.91 10.93 -35.03
C ALA A 86 -19.29 10.77 -36.44
N PRO A 87 -17.97 10.87 -36.59
CA PRO A 87 -17.26 10.56 -37.84
C PRO A 87 -17.04 9.04 -38.02
N SER A 88 -16.98 8.60 -39.28
CA SER A 88 -16.70 7.21 -39.68
C SER A 88 -15.18 6.90 -39.68
N PRO A 89 -14.77 5.61 -39.64
CA PRO A 89 -13.38 5.24 -39.35
C PRO A 89 -12.43 5.30 -40.57
N CYS A 90 -11.13 5.41 -40.28
CA CYS A 90 -10.05 5.27 -41.27
C CYS A 90 -9.89 3.83 -41.79
N PRO A 91 -9.34 3.63 -43.01
CA PRO A 91 -9.13 2.32 -43.60
C PRO A 91 -7.95 1.55 -42.97
N ARG A 92 -7.91 0.23 -43.22
CA ARG A 92 -6.72 -0.61 -43.02
C ARG A 92 -5.99 -0.77 -44.36
N GLU A 93 -4.66 -0.85 -44.31
CA GLU A 93 -3.84 -1.28 -45.45
C GLU A 93 -3.58 -2.79 -45.41
N ASP A 94 -3.52 -3.42 -46.59
CA ASP A 94 -3.22 -4.84 -46.74
C ASP A 94 -1.71 -5.12 -46.75
N LEU A 95 -1.27 -6.11 -45.97
CA LEU A 95 0.09 -6.65 -46.05
C LEU A 95 0.10 -8.00 -46.79
N ALA A 96 0.37 -7.95 -48.09
CA ALA A 96 0.43 -9.12 -48.95
C ALA A 96 1.71 -9.96 -48.70
N MET A 97 1.56 -11.28 -48.53
CA MET A 97 2.68 -12.21 -48.41
C MET A 97 3.20 -12.67 -49.79
N SER A 98 4.48 -12.40 -50.06
CA SER A 98 5.16 -12.78 -51.31
C SER A 98 5.32 -14.30 -51.48
N ARG A 99 5.07 -14.79 -52.70
CA ARG A 99 5.37 -16.16 -53.14
C ARG A 99 6.68 -16.23 -53.91
N THR A 100 7.42 -17.34 -53.78
CA THR A 100 8.08 -18.03 -54.91
C THR A 100 8.46 -19.48 -54.54
N PRO A 101 8.58 -20.43 -55.50
CA PRO A 101 8.52 -21.87 -55.20
C PRO A 101 9.81 -22.66 -55.50
N ARG A 102 9.89 -23.93 -55.07
CA ARG A 102 10.67 -24.96 -55.79
C ARG A 102 10.26 -26.43 -55.53
N ARG A 103 10.09 -27.14 -56.66
CA ARG A 103 10.33 -28.57 -56.95
C ARG A 103 9.68 -29.69 -56.10
N THR A 104 8.98 -30.58 -56.82
CA THR A 104 8.68 -31.97 -56.46
C THR A 104 9.92 -32.87 -56.60
N PRO A 105 9.84 -34.14 -56.14
CA PRO A 105 9.67 -35.22 -57.12
C PRO A 105 8.58 -36.26 -56.77
N ARG A 106 8.43 -37.26 -57.65
CA ARG A 106 7.52 -38.42 -57.56
C ARG A 106 8.09 -39.45 -56.54
N THR A 107 7.31 -40.36 -55.94
CA THR A 107 6.81 -41.61 -56.56
C THR A 107 5.45 -42.08 -56.00
N ALA A 108 4.89 -43.15 -56.57
CA ALA A 108 3.59 -43.71 -56.20
C ALA A 108 3.74 -45.09 -55.53
N HIS A 109 2.68 -45.57 -54.86
CA HIS A 109 2.23 -46.97 -54.93
C HIS A 109 0.73 -47.07 -54.54
N ARG A 110 0.07 -48.19 -54.89
CA ARG A 110 -1.37 -48.44 -54.70
C ARG A 110 -1.64 -49.60 -53.72
N ALA A 111 -2.86 -49.60 -53.18
CA ALA A 111 -3.75 -50.75 -52.91
C ALA A 111 -3.84 -51.40 -51.50
N ARG A 112 -5.09 -51.35 -50.98
CA ARG A 112 -5.89 -52.42 -50.31
C ARG A 112 -5.24 -53.37 -49.28
N ARG A 113 -5.70 -53.25 -48.03
CA ARG A 113 -6.40 -54.27 -47.20
C ARG A 113 -7.27 -53.50 -46.19
N ILE A 114 -8.60 -53.68 -46.10
CA ILE A 114 -9.38 -54.84 -45.59
C ILE A 114 -9.29 -54.96 -44.05
N ALA A 115 -10.43 -54.66 -43.42
CA ALA A 115 -10.95 -55.07 -42.10
C ALA A 115 -10.01 -55.29 -40.90
N LEU A 116 -10.34 -54.62 -39.80
CA LEU A 116 -10.83 -55.34 -38.61
C LEU A 116 -11.96 -54.54 -37.93
N LEU A 117 -12.88 -55.25 -37.29
CA LEU A 117 -14.02 -54.72 -36.53
C LEU A 117 -14.06 -55.44 -35.17
N THR A 118 -14.77 -54.87 -34.19
CA THR A 118 -14.84 -55.33 -32.77
C THR A 118 -13.52 -55.14 -31.98
N THR A 119 -13.49 -54.89 -30.67
CA THR A 119 -14.53 -54.84 -29.61
C THR A 119 -14.32 -53.63 -28.68
N ALA A 120 -15.36 -52.84 -28.34
CA ALA A 120 -15.30 -51.82 -27.27
C ALA A 120 -16.67 -51.34 -26.72
N THR A 121 -17.71 -52.18 -26.68
CA THR A 121 -19.04 -51.79 -26.18
C THR A 121 -19.18 -51.98 -24.66
N ALA A 122 -18.79 -50.99 -23.86
CA ALA A 122 -19.38 -50.66 -22.53
C ALA A 122 -18.58 -49.57 -21.76
N THR A 123 -18.98 -48.29 -21.86
CA THR A 123 -18.88 -47.19 -20.85
C THR A 123 -19.08 -45.81 -21.50
N ALA A 124 -20.32 -45.48 -21.91
CA ALA A 124 -20.62 -44.25 -22.65
C ALA A 124 -21.94 -43.55 -22.22
N THR A 125 -22.31 -43.67 -20.95
CA THR A 125 -23.63 -43.23 -20.42
C THR A 125 -23.53 -42.21 -19.28
N ALA A 126 -22.39 -41.50 -19.15
CA ALA A 126 -22.13 -40.54 -18.06
C ALA A 126 -21.81 -39.10 -18.52
N LEU A 127 -22.07 -38.75 -19.79
CA LEU A 127 -21.65 -37.46 -20.38
C LEU A 127 -22.75 -36.65 -21.09
N LEU A 128 -24.05 -36.94 -20.86
CA LEU A 128 -25.17 -36.17 -21.42
C LEU A 128 -25.97 -35.34 -20.41
N ALA A 129 -25.56 -35.28 -19.14
CA ALA A 129 -26.19 -34.44 -18.11
C ALA A 129 -25.75 -32.96 -18.15
N ALA A 130 -25.45 -32.42 -19.33
CA ALA A 130 -24.75 -31.13 -19.48
C ALA A 130 -25.17 -30.28 -20.69
N CYS A 131 -26.45 -30.32 -21.11
CA CYS A 131 -27.11 -29.26 -21.89
C CYS A 131 -28.63 -29.44 -21.87
N GLY A 132 -29.39 -28.35 -21.70
CA GLY A 132 -30.85 -28.34 -21.54
C GLY A 132 -31.23 -28.08 -20.08
N GLY A 133 -31.88 -26.94 -19.82
CA GLY A 133 -32.17 -26.48 -18.47
C GLY A 133 -33.57 -25.93 -18.30
N ASP A 134 -33.90 -25.61 -17.04
CA ASP A 134 -34.95 -24.69 -16.65
C ASP A 134 -34.51 -23.94 -15.37
N GLY A 135 -35.25 -22.91 -14.95
CA GLY A 135 -34.88 -22.01 -13.87
C GLY A 135 -34.82 -22.68 -12.49
N GLY A 136 -33.62 -22.79 -11.92
CA GLY A 136 -33.43 -23.34 -10.57
C GLY A 136 -32.03 -23.89 -10.32
N GLY A 137 -31.01 -23.03 -10.35
CA GLY A 137 -29.63 -23.42 -10.10
C GLY A 137 -29.47 -24.03 -8.70
N SER A 138 -29.38 -25.36 -8.62
CA SER A 138 -29.16 -26.07 -7.35
C SER A 138 -27.79 -25.69 -6.79
N ALA A 139 -27.79 -24.87 -5.74
CA ALA A 139 -26.59 -24.31 -5.16
C ALA A 139 -25.59 -25.42 -4.75
N ALA A 140 -24.33 -25.23 -5.10
CA ALA A 140 -23.29 -26.25 -4.97
C ALA A 140 -23.15 -26.73 -3.52
N LYS A 141 -22.90 -28.03 -3.33
CA LYS A 141 -22.70 -28.65 -2.01
C LYS A 141 -21.35 -29.34 -1.91
N ASP A 142 -20.77 -29.33 -0.71
CA ASP A 142 -19.55 -30.09 -0.42
C ASP A 142 -19.85 -31.57 -0.12
N SER A 143 -18.80 -32.36 0.09
CA SER A 143 -18.89 -33.78 0.45
C SER A 143 -19.54 -34.07 1.81
N SER A 144 -19.86 -33.02 2.59
CA SER A 144 -20.64 -33.09 3.84
C SER A 144 -22.05 -32.52 3.68
N GLY A 145 -22.48 -32.22 2.44
CA GLY A 145 -23.82 -31.70 2.12
C GLY A 145 -24.03 -30.22 2.43
N ARG A 146 -23.00 -29.49 2.88
CA ARG A 146 -23.09 -28.05 3.19
C ARG A 146 -23.07 -27.23 1.92
N LEU A 147 -23.80 -26.11 1.92
CA LEU A 147 -23.75 -25.10 0.86
C LEU A 147 -22.30 -24.60 0.67
N VAL A 148 -21.87 -24.52 -0.59
CA VAL A 148 -20.58 -23.94 -0.99
C VAL A 148 -20.80 -22.54 -1.52
N LEU A 149 -20.21 -21.56 -0.84
CA LEU A 149 -20.09 -20.17 -1.30
C LEU A 149 -18.71 -19.98 -1.94
N THR A 150 -18.64 -19.18 -3.00
CA THR A 150 -17.40 -18.73 -3.63
C THR A 150 -16.97 -17.38 -3.07
N GLU A 151 -15.67 -17.16 -2.96
CA GLU A 151 -15.10 -15.90 -2.48
C GLU A 151 -13.91 -15.49 -3.37
N MET A 152 -13.74 -14.20 -3.63
CA MET A 152 -12.69 -13.70 -4.53
C MET A 152 -12.06 -12.41 -4.02
N ASP A 153 -10.73 -12.39 -3.99
CA ASP A 153 -9.90 -11.35 -3.39
C ASP A 153 -8.54 -11.22 -4.11
N TYR A 154 -7.68 -10.31 -3.67
CA TYR A 154 -6.34 -10.05 -4.24
C TYR A 154 -5.17 -10.28 -3.25
N TYR A 155 -5.42 -10.67 -2.01
CA TYR A 155 -4.41 -10.71 -0.93
C TYR A 155 -3.49 -11.94 -0.98
N ASN A 156 -2.38 -11.78 -1.68
CA ASN A 156 -1.33 -12.78 -1.90
C ASN A 156 -0.15 -12.72 -0.89
N THR A 157 -0.17 -11.82 0.11
CA THR A 157 0.90 -11.66 1.11
C THR A 157 0.47 -11.99 2.54
N ASP A 158 1.40 -12.44 3.39
CA ASP A 158 1.16 -12.65 4.82
C ASP A 158 1.02 -11.31 5.58
N PRO A 159 0.21 -11.25 6.66
CA PRO A 159 -0.55 -12.37 7.25
C PRO A 159 -1.83 -12.70 6.49
N THR A 160 -2.36 -11.80 5.66
CA THR A 160 -3.70 -11.92 5.09
C THR A 160 -3.87 -13.19 4.25
N MET A 161 -2.88 -13.56 3.44
CA MET A 161 -2.84 -14.80 2.66
C MET A 161 -3.10 -16.05 3.52
N SER A 162 -2.53 -16.12 4.72
CA SER A 162 -2.61 -17.26 5.63
C SER A 162 -3.60 -17.10 6.80
N ALA A 163 -4.16 -15.90 6.99
CA ALA A 163 -5.17 -15.59 8.00
C ALA A 163 -6.60 -15.62 7.42
N LEU A 164 -6.82 -15.04 6.23
CA LEU A 164 -8.13 -14.97 5.60
C LEU A 164 -8.78 -16.34 5.37
N PRO A 165 -8.07 -17.39 4.88
CA PRO A 165 -8.66 -18.73 4.77
C PRO A 165 -9.16 -19.28 6.11
N LYS A 166 -8.42 -19.03 7.21
CA LYS A 166 -8.80 -19.48 8.56
C LYS A 166 -10.03 -18.74 9.08
N LEU A 167 -10.16 -17.45 8.74
CA LEU A 167 -11.33 -16.64 9.05
C LEU A 167 -12.57 -17.14 8.28
N LEU A 168 -12.45 -17.31 6.96
CA LEU A 168 -13.52 -17.82 6.10
C LEU A 168 -13.97 -19.23 6.50
N ASP A 169 -13.02 -20.12 6.83
CA ASP A 169 -13.30 -21.46 7.39
C ASP A 169 -14.04 -21.40 8.74
N SER A 170 -13.64 -20.48 9.62
CA SER A 170 -14.22 -20.33 10.96
C SER A 170 -15.64 -19.77 10.90
N CYS A 171 -15.85 -18.71 10.11
CA CYS A 171 -17.17 -18.13 9.87
C CYS A 171 -18.07 -19.09 9.08
N GLY A 172 -17.54 -19.75 8.05
CA GLY A 172 -18.26 -20.75 7.26
C GLY A 172 -18.77 -21.91 8.10
N ARG A 173 -17.91 -22.50 8.95
CA ARG A 173 -18.33 -23.55 9.90
C ARG A 173 -19.44 -23.09 10.85
N LYS A 174 -19.38 -21.85 11.37
CA LYS A 174 -20.42 -21.27 12.24
C LYS A 174 -21.74 -21.05 11.50
N ALA A 175 -21.69 -20.67 10.22
CA ALA A 175 -22.85 -20.45 9.37
C ALA A 175 -23.37 -21.73 8.67
N GLY A 176 -22.76 -22.90 8.92
CA GLY A 176 -23.15 -24.17 8.28
C GLY A 176 -22.73 -24.31 6.81
N VAL A 177 -21.87 -23.45 6.30
CA VAL A 177 -21.42 -23.40 4.89
C VAL A 177 -19.95 -23.79 4.73
N THR A 178 -19.51 -23.90 3.48
CA THR A 178 -18.11 -24.00 3.05
C THR A 178 -17.78 -22.81 2.15
N VAL A 179 -16.68 -22.11 2.41
CA VAL A 179 -16.21 -21.02 1.54
C VAL A 179 -15.10 -21.54 0.62
N ARG A 180 -15.10 -21.11 -0.64
CA ARG A 180 -14.10 -21.42 -1.67
C ARG A 180 -13.47 -20.13 -2.19
N ARG A 181 -12.43 -19.69 -1.47
CA ARG A 181 -11.56 -18.56 -1.81
C ARG A 181 -10.81 -18.76 -3.12
N LYS A 182 -10.73 -17.69 -3.91
CA LYS A 182 -9.94 -17.61 -5.15
C LYS A 182 -9.23 -16.24 -5.24
N ILE A 183 -7.91 -16.27 -5.12
CA ILE A 183 -7.08 -15.08 -5.33
C ILE A 183 -7.03 -14.74 -6.84
N VAL A 184 -7.26 -13.47 -7.19
CA VAL A 184 -7.18 -12.91 -8.55
C VAL A 184 -6.48 -11.55 -8.48
N PRO A 185 -5.28 -11.38 -9.07
CA PRO A 185 -4.57 -10.09 -9.05
C PRO A 185 -5.36 -8.95 -9.69
N ASP A 186 -5.88 -9.15 -10.91
CA ASP A 186 -6.69 -8.15 -11.63
C ASP A 186 -8.16 -8.15 -11.18
N LEU A 187 -8.40 -8.19 -9.86
CA LEU A 187 -9.72 -8.43 -9.27
C LEU A 187 -10.80 -7.48 -9.82
N ARG A 188 -10.55 -6.18 -9.80
CA ARG A 188 -11.44 -5.13 -10.34
C ARG A 188 -11.93 -5.45 -11.75
N THR A 189 -10.99 -5.59 -12.68
CA THR A 189 -11.24 -5.88 -14.09
C THR A 189 -12.03 -7.18 -14.23
N LYS A 190 -11.73 -8.19 -13.39
CA LYS A 190 -12.45 -9.46 -13.42
C LYS A 190 -13.88 -9.34 -12.88
N LEU A 191 -14.12 -8.58 -11.82
CA LEU A 191 -15.45 -8.36 -11.25
C LEU A 191 -16.36 -7.61 -12.22
N ILE A 192 -15.88 -6.54 -12.86
CA ILE A 192 -16.65 -5.80 -13.87
C ILE A 192 -17.03 -6.68 -15.07
N GLN A 193 -16.13 -7.58 -15.52
CA GLN A 193 -16.47 -8.58 -16.55
C GLN A 193 -17.55 -9.58 -16.09
N LEU A 194 -17.50 -10.02 -14.83
CA LEU A 194 -18.44 -11.00 -14.29
C LEU A 194 -19.80 -10.38 -13.96
N ALA A 195 -19.84 -9.10 -13.56
CA ALA A 195 -21.07 -8.37 -13.29
C ALA A 195 -21.97 -8.27 -14.53
N GLY A 196 -21.39 -7.96 -15.69
CA GLY A 196 -22.11 -7.91 -16.98
C GLY A 196 -22.68 -9.25 -17.46
N SER A 197 -22.36 -10.37 -16.80
CA SER A 197 -22.96 -11.68 -17.03
C SER A 197 -23.61 -12.29 -15.78
N HIS A 198 -23.85 -11.48 -14.73
CA HIS A 198 -24.36 -11.90 -13.41
C HIS A 198 -23.65 -13.13 -12.83
N ALA A 199 -22.33 -13.25 -13.05
CA ALA A 199 -21.49 -14.38 -12.64
C ALA A 199 -20.42 -13.98 -11.61
N VAL A 200 -20.72 -12.95 -10.80
CA VAL A 200 -19.90 -12.56 -9.64
C VAL A 200 -19.92 -13.67 -8.58
N PRO A 201 -18.86 -13.81 -7.76
CA PRO A 201 -18.86 -14.76 -6.65
C PRO A 201 -19.82 -14.34 -5.53
N ASP A 202 -20.20 -15.28 -4.67
CA ASP A 202 -21.10 -15.04 -3.53
C ASP A 202 -20.53 -14.04 -2.51
N LEU A 203 -19.20 -13.96 -2.41
CA LEU A 203 -18.45 -13.02 -1.58
C LEU A 203 -17.33 -12.37 -2.38
N VAL A 204 -17.11 -11.08 -2.17
CA VAL A 204 -16.02 -10.31 -2.78
C VAL A 204 -15.28 -9.55 -1.68
N LEU A 205 -13.96 -9.60 -1.71
CA LEU A 205 -13.10 -8.75 -0.88
C LEU A 205 -12.27 -7.85 -1.81
N LEU A 206 -12.92 -6.77 -2.24
CA LEU A 206 -12.39 -5.72 -3.12
C LEU A 206 -11.97 -4.47 -2.33
N ASP A 207 -11.26 -3.57 -3.00
CA ASP A 207 -10.85 -2.28 -2.46
C ASP A 207 -11.99 -1.26 -2.48
N ASN A 208 -11.98 -0.29 -1.54
CA ASN A 208 -13.13 0.62 -1.36
C ASN A 208 -13.40 1.57 -2.55
N PRO A 209 -12.43 2.01 -3.37
CA PRO A 209 -12.73 2.85 -4.54
C PRO A 209 -13.58 2.14 -5.61
N ASP A 210 -13.50 0.80 -5.68
CA ASP A 210 -14.20 0.00 -6.70
C ASP A 210 -15.65 -0.33 -6.33
N LEU A 211 -16.01 -0.23 -5.05
CA LEU A 211 -17.32 -0.61 -4.53
C LEU A 211 -18.47 0.13 -5.23
N GLN A 212 -18.34 1.44 -5.44
CA GLN A 212 -19.39 2.24 -6.09
C GLN A 212 -19.56 1.85 -7.56
N GLN A 213 -18.46 1.57 -8.27
CA GLN A 213 -18.53 1.14 -9.67
C GLN A 213 -19.18 -0.24 -9.79
N LEU A 214 -18.90 -1.16 -8.86
CA LEU A 214 -19.51 -2.50 -8.87
C LEU A 214 -20.98 -2.46 -8.41
N ALA A 215 -21.33 -1.64 -7.42
CA ALA A 215 -22.71 -1.41 -6.99
C ALA A 215 -23.57 -0.85 -8.13
N ALA A 216 -23.04 0.08 -8.92
CA ALA A 216 -23.70 0.66 -10.10
C ALA A 216 -24.06 -0.37 -11.20
N THR A 217 -23.47 -1.57 -11.19
CA THR A 217 -23.85 -2.66 -12.11
C THR A 217 -25.11 -3.42 -11.67
N GLY A 218 -25.59 -3.22 -10.44
CA GLY A 218 -26.64 -4.02 -9.83
C GLY A 218 -26.21 -5.43 -9.40
N ALA A 219 -24.92 -5.77 -9.50
CA ALA A 219 -24.40 -7.10 -9.13
C ALA A 219 -24.12 -7.30 -7.62
N LEU A 220 -24.28 -6.26 -6.80
CA LEU A 220 -24.11 -6.33 -5.34
C LEU A 220 -25.45 -6.33 -4.60
N THR A 221 -25.54 -7.16 -3.56
CA THR A 221 -26.68 -7.21 -2.64
C THR A 221 -26.72 -5.98 -1.75
N ASP A 222 -27.90 -5.36 -1.58
CA ASP A 222 -28.13 -4.36 -0.53
C ASP A 222 -28.04 -5.05 0.84
N LEU A 223 -26.92 -4.84 1.53
CA LEU A 223 -26.61 -5.46 2.81
C LEU A 223 -27.49 -4.89 3.94
N GLY A 224 -27.93 -3.63 3.82
CA GLY A 224 -28.86 -3.02 4.77
C GLY A 224 -30.24 -3.64 4.70
N ALA A 225 -30.72 -3.90 3.47
CA ALA A 225 -31.95 -4.67 3.23
C ALA A 225 -31.81 -6.14 3.67
N ALA A 226 -30.63 -6.74 3.53
CA ALA A 226 -30.30 -8.07 4.08
C ALA A 226 -30.16 -8.09 5.62
N GLY A 227 -30.36 -6.96 6.30
CA GLY A 227 -30.37 -6.85 7.76
C GLY A 227 -29.00 -6.61 8.40
N LEU A 228 -27.92 -6.45 7.62
CA LEU A 228 -26.62 -6.04 8.13
C LEU A 228 -26.69 -4.61 8.68
N ARG A 229 -25.95 -4.36 9.76
CA ARG A 229 -25.93 -3.08 10.48
C ARG A 229 -24.50 -2.62 10.73
N THR A 230 -24.34 -1.33 11.03
CA THR A 230 -23.04 -0.63 11.03
C THR A 230 -22.82 0.25 12.26
N GLU A 231 -23.63 0.08 13.32
CA GLU A 231 -23.45 0.84 14.56
C GLU A 231 -22.09 0.51 15.20
N GLY A 232 -21.36 1.55 15.62
CA GLY A 232 -20.00 1.41 16.15
C GLY A 232 -18.90 1.41 15.08
N LEU A 233 -19.23 1.46 13.79
CA LEU A 233 -18.28 1.80 12.73
C LEU A 233 -18.20 3.32 12.54
N TYR A 234 -17.06 3.83 12.06
CA TYR A 234 -16.88 5.25 11.76
C TYR A 234 -17.67 5.66 10.51
N GLU A 235 -18.31 6.83 10.53
CA GLU A 235 -19.23 7.30 9.48
C GLU A 235 -18.60 7.36 8.09
N ASN A 236 -17.36 7.86 7.99
CA ASN A 236 -16.57 7.87 6.76
C ASN A 236 -16.29 6.47 6.20
N VAL A 237 -16.03 5.49 7.06
CA VAL A 237 -15.80 4.08 6.68
C VAL A 237 -17.10 3.41 6.22
N VAL A 238 -18.23 3.77 6.83
CA VAL A 238 -19.56 3.33 6.39
C VAL A 238 -19.93 3.97 5.05
N ALA A 239 -19.64 5.25 4.84
CA ALA A 239 -19.88 5.96 3.59
C ALA A 239 -19.08 5.37 2.41
N ALA A 240 -17.84 4.93 2.63
CA ALA A 240 -17.06 4.17 1.64
C ALA A 240 -17.68 2.80 1.29
N GLY A 241 -18.53 2.25 2.16
CA GLY A 241 -19.34 1.06 1.94
C GLY A 241 -20.68 1.30 1.23
N GLN A 242 -21.01 2.56 0.89
CA GLN A 242 -22.32 2.95 0.35
C GLN A 242 -22.29 3.38 -1.12
N TYR A 243 -23.44 3.20 -1.78
CA TYR A 243 -23.75 3.76 -3.09
C TYR A 243 -25.25 4.10 -3.14
N GLU A 244 -25.60 5.28 -3.67
CA GLU A 244 -26.97 5.82 -3.71
C GLU A 244 -27.75 5.73 -2.38
N GLY A 245 -27.05 5.89 -1.25
CA GLY A 245 -27.63 5.84 0.10
C GLY A 245 -27.92 4.44 0.65
N LYS A 246 -27.50 3.38 -0.05
CA LYS A 246 -27.62 1.97 0.36
C LYS A 246 -26.26 1.38 0.69
N LEU A 247 -26.24 0.38 1.58
CA LEU A 247 -25.03 -0.31 2.03
C LEU A 247 -24.73 -1.51 1.12
N TYR A 248 -23.58 -1.51 0.45
CA TYR A 248 -23.16 -2.58 -0.46
C TYR A 248 -21.86 -3.28 -0.03
N GLY A 249 -21.16 -2.75 0.97
CA GLY A 249 -20.00 -3.39 1.59
C GLY A 249 -19.75 -2.87 3.01
N VAL A 250 -18.98 -3.63 3.78
CA VAL A 250 -18.51 -3.24 5.12
C VAL A 250 -17.03 -3.58 5.22
N ALA A 251 -16.21 -2.59 5.60
CA ALA A 251 -14.76 -2.76 5.71
C ALA A 251 -14.40 -3.69 6.89
N PRO A 252 -13.72 -4.83 6.67
CA PRO A 252 -13.24 -5.69 7.77
C PRO A 252 -12.03 -5.11 8.50
N GLY A 253 -11.45 -4.03 7.95
CA GLY A 253 -10.38 -3.21 8.52
C GLY A 253 -10.15 -2.01 7.61
N VAL A 254 -9.51 -0.97 8.14
CA VAL A 254 -9.14 0.23 7.37
C VAL A 254 -7.66 0.55 7.58
N ASN A 255 -7.09 1.30 6.65
CA ASN A 255 -5.68 1.66 6.63
C ASN A 255 -5.50 3.10 6.16
N SER A 256 -4.27 3.61 6.27
CA SER A 256 -3.84 4.87 5.65
C SER A 256 -2.31 4.87 5.53
N LEU A 257 -1.77 5.85 4.83
CA LEU A 257 -0.33 6.06 4.67
C LEU A 257 0.26 6.84 5.86
N ALA A 258 1.52 6.55 6.16
CA ALA A 258 2.30 7.15 7.23
C ALA A 258 3.77 7.27 6.81
N LEU A 259 4.53 8.12 7.52
CA LEU A 259 5.97 8.22 7.32
C LEU A 259 6.70 7.23 8.24
N PHE A 260 7.31 6.23 7.63
CA PHE A 260 8.26 5.33 8.27
C PHE A 260 9.67 5.90 8.16
N TYR A 261 10.49 5.74 9.18
CA TYR A 261 11.86 6.26 9.23
C TYR A 261 12.79 5.31 9.98
N ASP A 262 14.04 5.21 9.54
CA ASP A 262 15.08 4.48 10.29
C ASP A 262 15.51 5.33 11.50
N LYS A 263 15.33 4.78 12.71
CA LYS A 263 15.61 5.48 13.97
C LYS A 263 17.10 5.77 14.13
N LYS A 264 17.97 4.86 13.68
CA LYS A 264 19.42 5.02 13.78
C LYS A 264 19.89 6.11 12.82
N LEU A 265 19.45 6.08 11.57
CA LEU A 265 19.86 7.04 10.54
C LEU A 265 19.39 8.47 10.84
N LEU A 266 18.20 8.66 11.43
CA LEU A 266 17.79 9.98 11.95
C LEU A 266 18.64 10.41 13.15
N THR A 267 18.90 9.51 14.10
CA THR A 267 19.71 9.81 15.30
C THR A 267 21.15 10.18 14.94
N ASP A 268 21.81 9.39 14.09
CA ASP A 268 23.16 9.64 13.55
C ASP A 268 23.24 10.99 12.82
N ALA A 269 22.14 11.40 12.17
CA ALA A 269 22.05 12.67 11.43
C ALA A 269 21.71 13.89 12.30
N GLY A 270 21.37 13.69 13.58
CA GLY A 270 20.91 14.73 14.50
C GLY A 270 19.49 15.23 14.20
N LEU A 271 18.64 14.38 13.64
CA LEU A 271 17.28 14.71 13.19
C LEU A 271 16.21 14.17 14.15
N THR A 272 15.13 14.94 14.32
CA THR A 272 13.85 14.42 14.83
C THR A 272 12.94 14.01 13.67
N PRO A 273 11.96 13.11 13.87
CA PRO A 273 10.97 12.76 12.85
C PRO A 273 10.27 14.02 12.31
N PRO A 274 10.24 14.23 10.98
CA PRO A 274 9.71 15.46 10.40
C PRO A 274 8.18 15.47 10.46
N THR A 275 7.62 16.62 10.86
CA THR A 275 6.15 16.83 10.94
C THR A 275 5.62 17.80 9.89
N THR A 276 6.50 18.43 9.11
CA THR A 276 6.12 19.30 7.99
C THR A 276 6.88 18.97 6.71
N TRP A 277 6.39 19.41 5.54
CA TRP A 277 7.04 19.22 4.24
C TRP A 277 8.44 19.84 4.18
N ASP A 278 8.61 21.04 4.73
CA ASP A 278 9.93 21.68 4.90
C ASP A 278 10.90 20.82 5.73
N ALA A 279 10.42 20.27 6.85
CA ALA A 279 11.22 19.37 7.68
C ALA A 279 11.52 18.03 6.98
N LEU A 280 10.55 17.48 6.23
CA LEU A 280 10.68 16.23 5.48
C LEU A 280 11.70 16.38 4.36
N GLY A 281 11.65 17.47 3.58
CA GLY A 281 12.63 17.76 2.54
C GLY A 281 14.04 17.98 3.09
N LYS A 282 14.17 18.68 4.23
CA LYS A 282 15.46 18.84 4.93
C LYS A 282 16.00 17.51 5.45
N ALA A 283 15.16 16.68 6.05
CA ALA A 283 15.53 15.34 6.51
C ALA A 283 15.96 14.45 5.33
N ALA A 284 15.19 14.42 4.24
CA ALA A 284 15.52 13.62 3.06
C ALA A 284 16.86 14.04 2.43
N LYS A 285 17.10 15.35 2.23
CA LYS A 285 18.40 15.85 1.75
C LYS A 285 19.55 15.48 2.68
N LYS A 286 19.34 15.53 4.00
CA LYS A 286 20.35 15.20 5.02
C LYS A 286 20.63 13.69 5.14
N LEU A 287 19.66 12.84 4.81
CA LEU A 287 19.77 11.38 4.84
C LEU A 287 20.26 10.78 3.51
N THR A 288 20.17 11.53 2.40
CA THR A 288 20.73 11.13 1.11
C THR A 288 22.25 11.07 1.18
N SER A 289 22.85 9.92 0.84
CA SER A 289 24.30 9.72 0.92
C SER A 289 24.75 8.50 0.11
N GLY A 290 25.69 8.72 -0.83
CA GLY A 290 26.22 7.65 -1.69
C GLY A 290 25.14 7.06 -2.59
N LYS A 291 24.76 5.80 -2.34
CA LYS A 291 23.66 5.11 -3.03
C LYS A 291 22.31 5.17 -2.29
N ARG A 292 22.29 5.68 -1.05
CA ARG A 292 21.07 5.79 -0.24
C ARG A 292 20.37 7.12 -0.53
N HIS A 293 19.07 7.05 -0.79
CA HIS A 293 18.21 8.22 -0.88
C HIS A 293 17.53 8.50 0.47
N GLY A 294 17.11 9.75 0.69
CA GLY A 294 16.53 10.17 1.95
C GLY A 294 15.08 9.78 2.15
N LEU A 295 14.31 9.68 1.06
CA LEU A 295 12.89 9.32 1.06
C LEU A 295 12.57 8.44 -0.14
N GLY A 296 11.68 7.46 0.04
CA GLY A 296 10.99 6.77 -1.06
C GLY A 296 9.47 6.80 -0.89
N PHE A 297 8.77 6.70 -2.01
CA PHE A 297 7.32 6.66 -2.16
C PHE A 297 7.00 5.98 -3.50
N ALA A 298 5.79 5.45 -3.67
CA ALA A 298 5.40 4.70 -4.87
C ALA A 298 4.54 5.58 -5.80
N VAL A 299 5.04 6.02 -6.96
CA VAL A 299 4.24 6.74 -7.96
C VAL A 299 4.20 6.03 -9.33
N PRO A 300 3.82 4.74 -9.38
CA PRO A 300 3.49 4.06 -10.63
C PRO A 300 2.19 4.61 -11.22
N ALA A 301 1.96 4.39 -12.52
CA ALA A 301 0.74 4.79 -13.22
C ALA A 301 -0.46 3.86 -12.92
N THR A 302 -0.76 3.63 -11.64
CA THR A 302 -1.82 2.75 -11.12
C THR A 302 -2.59 3.42 -9.97
N GLU A 303 -3.48 2.67 -9.33
CA GLU A 303 -4.14 3.07 -8.08
C GLU A 303 -3.09 3.42 -7.00
N GLU A 304 -2.07 2.57 -6.79
CA GLU A 304 -1.06 2.76 -5.74
C GLU A 304 -0.39 4.15 -5.78
N GLY A 305 -0.10 4.65 -6.99
CA GLY A 305 0.51 5.98 -7.19
C GLY A 305 -0.48 7.13 -7.01
N SER A 306 -1.77 6.86 -7.23
CA SER A 306 -2.86 7.80 -7.00
C SER A 306 -3.07 7.99 -5.49
N PHE A 307 -3.24 6.90 -4.74
CA PHE A 307 -3.35 6.88 -3.27
C PHE A 307 -2.09 7.40 -2.57
N GLN A 308 -0.90 7.09 -3.11
CA GLN A 308 0.36 7.66 -2.62
C GLN A 308 0.38 9.18 -2.70
N PHE A 309 -0.09 9.74 -3.81
CA PHE A 309 -0.14 11.19 -4.03
C PHE A 309 -1.29 11.86 -3.27
N GLU A 310 -2.44 11.18 -3.14
CA GLU A 310 -3.64 11.68 -2.50
C GLU A 310 -3.38 12.18 -1.06
N SER A 311 -2.57 11.46 -0.30
CA SER A 311 -2.18 11.89 1.06
C SER A 311 -1.44 13.24 1.09
N PHE A 312 -0.68 13.58 0.04
CA PHE A 312 -0.06 14.90 -0.10
C PHE A 312 -1.03 15.94 -0.69
N PHE A 313 -1.86 15.53 -1.65
CA PHE A 313 -2.87 16.35 -2.32
C PHE A 313 -3.92 16.87 -1.33
N LEU A 314 -4.59 15.99 -0.59
CA LEU A 314 -5.59 16.35 0.42
C LEU A 314 -4.96 17.17 1.56
N SER A 315 -3.78 16.78 2.03
CA SER A 315 -3.04 17.55 3.04
C SER A 315 -2.60 18.96 2.57
N ALA A 316 -2.59 19.22 1.25
CA ALA A 316 -2.35 20.55 0.68
C ALA A 316 -3.57 21.49 0.73
N GLY A 317 -4.74 20.95 1.06
CA GLY A 317 -6.04 21.59 0.90
C GLY A 317 -6.65 21.41 -0.51
N ALA A 318 -6.16 20.47 -1.32
CA ALA A 318 -6.71 20.23 -2.66
C ALA A 318 -7.95 19.34 -2.61
N GLU A 319 -8.91 19.59 -3.51
CA GLU A 319 -10.14 18.81 -3.63
C GLU A 319 -10.12 17.93 -4.88
N LEU A 320 -10.63 16.69 -4.77
CA LEU A 320 -10.76 15.78 -5.93
C LEU A 320 -11.71 16.32 -7.02
N SER A 321 -12.56 17.30 -6.67
CA SER A 321 -13.37 18.12 -7.59
C SER A 321 -12.53 18.99 -8.54
N LYS A 322 -11.28 19.32 -8.17
CA LYS A 322 -10.44 20.32 -8.82
C LYS A 322 -8.95 19.95 -8.77
N LEU A 323 -8.59 18.98 -9.62
CA LEU A 323 -7.24 18.42 -9.74
C LEU A 323 -6.18 19.42 -10.25
N ASP A 324 -6.58 20.54 -10.86
CA ASP A 324 -5.69 21.60 -11.37
C ASP A 324 -5.45 22.75 -10.37
N SER A 325 -5.95 22.62 -9.14
CA SER A 325 -5.84 23.64 -8.10
C SER A 325 -4.38 24.02 -7.77
N PRO A 326 -4.11 25.28 -7.38
CA PRO A 326 -2.81 25.68 -6.83
C PRO A 326 -2.34 24.78 -5.68
N GLU A 327 -3.28 24.23 -4.92
CA GLU A 327 -3.12 23.26 -3.84
C GLU A 327 -2.50 21.96 -4.37
N ALA A 328 -3.09 21.37 -5.42
CA ALA A 328 -2.58 20.20 -6.10
C ALA A 328 -1.19 20.45 -6.73
N VAL A 329 -1.00 21.61 -7.36
CA VAL A 329 0.28 22.02 -7.95
C VAL A 329 1.37 22.13 -6.88
N ARG A 330 1.07 22.66 -5.69
CA ARG A 330 2.02 22.67 -4.55
C ARG A 330 2.41 21.26 -4.12
N ALA A 331 1.44 20.34 -3.99
CA ALA A 331 1.70 18.96 -3.60
C ALA A 331 2.62 18.24 -4.61
N LEU A 332 2.31 18.35 -5.90
CA LEU A 332 3.11 17.71 -6.96
C LEU A 332 4.51 18.33 -7.07
N THR A 333 4.60 19.67 -7.01
CA THR A 333 5.89 20.39 -7.05
C THR A 333 6.80 19.99 -5.89
N PHE A 334 6.24 19.71 -4.70
CA PHE A 334 7.03 19.24 -3.56
C PHE A 334 7.69 17.87 -3.84
N LEU A 335 6.94 16.89 -4.33
CA LEU A 335 7.48 15.55 -4.64
C LEU A 335 8.46 15.59 -5.83
N ASP A 336 8.11 16.30 -6.89
CA ASP A 336 8.97 16.55 -8.06
C ASP A 336 10.31 17.20 -7.66
N THR A 337 10.28 18.16 -6.75
CA THR A 337 11.50 18.80 -6.21
C THR A 337 12.39 17.78 -5.49
N LEU A 338 11.83 16.87 -4.68
CA LEU A 338 12.60 15.83 -4.00
C LEU A 338 13.28 14.86 -4.98
N VAL A 339 12.63 14.51 -6.10
CA VAL A 339 13.22 13.66 -7.15
C VAL A 339 14.28 14.43 -7.94
N LYS A 340 14.04 15.69 -8.29
CA LYS A 340 15.00 16.56 -9.01
C LYS A 340 16.27 16.82 -8.23
N GLU A 341 16.18 16.98 -6.91
CA GLU A 341 17.32 17.17 -6.02
C GLU A 341 17.97 15.84 -5.56
N GLY A 342 17.47 14.69 -6.04
CA GLY A 342 17.98 13.37 -5.67
C GLY A 342 17.69 12.95 -4.23
N ALA A 343 16.86 13.69 -3.50
CA ALA A 343 16.42 13.33 -2.15
C ALA A 343 15.49 12.10 -2.16
N ALA A 344 14.80 11.88 -3.28
CA ALA A 344 14.15 10.64 -3.68
C ALA A 344 14.77 10.12 -5.00
N PRO A 345 14.77 8.80 -5.27
CA PRO A 345 15.24 8.24 -6.54
C PRO A 345 14.24 8.52 -7.66
N LYS A 346 14.66 8.37 -8.93
CA LYS A 346 13.75 8.45 -10.09
C LYS A 346 12.86 7.21 -10.25
N ASP A 347 13.33 6.09 -9.73
CA ASP A 347 12.69 4.77 -9.87
C ASP A 347 11.35 4.67 -9.10
N VAL A 348 11.02 5.67 -8.26
CA VAL A 348 9.68 5.83 -7.67
C VAL A 348 8.55 5.82 -8.70
N LEU A 349 8.84 6.20 -9.95
CA LEU A 349 7.90 6.18 -11.10
C LEU A 349 7.55 4.77 -11.58
N SER A 350 8.24 3.74 -11.12
CA SER A 350 7.99 2.32 -11.45
C SER A 350 7.88 1.41 -10.22
N TRP A 351 8.26 1.88 -9.03
CA TRP A 351 8.15 1.13 -7.78
C TRP A 351 6.71 1.03 -7.27
N THR A 352 6.29 -0.19 -6.97
CA THR A 352 5.14 -0.43 -6.08
C THR A 352 5.50 -0.05 -4.63
N GLN A 353 4.50 0.09 -3.77
CA GLN A 353 4.66 0.25 -2.33
C GLN A 353 5.44 -0.91 -1.71
N ALA A 354 5.35 -2.13 -2.27
CA ALA A 354 6.18 -3.26 -1.87
C ALA A 354 7.66 -3.02 -2.22
N ASN A 355 7.97 -2.50 -3.41
CA ASN A 355 9.35 -2.16 -3.76
C ASN A 355 9.91 -1.02 -2.88
N VAL A 356 9.09 -0.03 -2.53
CA VAL A 356 9.47 1.00 -1.54
C VAL A 356 9.82 0.37 -0.19
N GLN A 357 9.05 -0.63 0.26
CA GLN A 357 9.34 -1.39 1.48
C GLN A 357 10.67 -2.16 1.38
N GLU A 358 10.92 -2.84 0.26
CA GLU A 358 12.17 -3.57 0.01
C GLU A 358 13.40 -2.64 0.08
N GLN A 359 13.32 -1.46 -0.55
CA GLN A 359 14.41 -0.47 -0.57
C GLN A 359 14.61 0.26 0.77
N PHE A 360 13.57 0.35 1.60
CA PHE A 360 13.71 0.79 2.99
C PHE A 360 14.37 -0.28 3.85
N ALA A 361 13.91 -1.53 3.78
CA ALA A 361 14.44 -2.62 4.59
C ALA A 361 15.89 -3.02 4.25
N ASN A 362 16.33 -2.81 3.00
CA ASN A 362 17.73 -3.01 2.61
C ASN A 362 18.65 -1.81 2.91
N GLY A 363 18.12 -0.71 3.47
CA GLY A 363 18.87 0.50 3.83
C GLY A 363 19.14 1.49 2.68
N SER A 364 18.59 1.27 1.49
CA SER A 364 18.70 2.21 0.36
C SER A 364 17.82 3.46 0.51
N LEU A 365 16.84 3.45 1.44
CA LEU A 365 16.04 4.61 1.83
C LEU A 365 16.21 4.91 3.32
N GLY A 366 16.43 6.19 3.67
CA GLY A 366 16.43 6.63 5.08
C GLY A 366 15.03 6.77 5.69
N MET A 367 14.02 6.99 4.86
CA MET A 367 12.60 7.10 5.19
C MET A 367 11.77 6.56 4.04
N MET A 368 10.55 6.10 4.31
CA MET A 368 9.56 5.80 3.27
C MET A 368 8.17 6.31 3.66
N VAL A 369 7.36 6.68 2.67
CA VAL A 369 5.90 6.70 2.84
C VAL A 369 5.36 5.33 2.48
N ASN A 370 4.57 4.74 3.37
CA ASN A 370 3.93 3.44 3.19
C ASN A 370 2.83 3.26 4.24
N GLY A 371 2.20 2.08 4.34
CA GLY A 371 1.19 1.82 5.37
C GLY A 371 1.36 0.50 6.13
N PRO A 372 0.44 0.20 7.07
CA PRO A 372 0.60 -0.87 8.07
C PRO A 372 0.68 -2.29 7.49
N TRP A 373 0.22 -2.52 6.25
CA TRP A 373 0.36 -3.80 5.54
C TRP A 373 1.84 -4.21 5.30
N GLN A 374 2.78 -3.28 5.43
CA GLN A 374 4.22 -3.55 5.31
C GLN A 374 4.89 -4.02 6.61
N LEU A 375 4.31 -3.79 7.79
CA LEU A 375 4.89 -4.22 9.08
C LEU A 375 5.29 -5.73 9.10
N PRO A 376 4.51 -6.66 8.51
CA PRO A 376 4.91 -8.07 8.38
C PRO A 376 6.10 -8.30 7.45
N GLN A 377 6.23 -7.52 6.36
CA GLN A 377 7.31 -7.67 5.40
C GLN A 377 8.62 -7.08 5.92
N LEU A 378 8.56 -5.93 6.61
CA LEU A 378 9.68 -5.37 7.39
C LEU A 378 10.23 -6.42 8.38
N LYS A 379 9.33 -7.11 9.10
CA LYS A 379 9.69 -8.19 10.02
C LYS A 379 10.28 -9.41 9.30
N LYS A 380 9.76 -9.80 8.12
CA LYS A 380 10.36 -10.87 7.29
C LYS A 380 11.75 -10.50 6.76
N ALA A 381 11.99 -9.22 6.47
CA ALA A 381 13.29 -8.68 6.08
C ALA A 381 14.27 -8.50 7.26
N GLY A 382 13.85 -8.84 8.49
CA GLY A 382 14.70 -8.82 9.69
C GLY A 382 14.65 -7.53 10.51
N MET A 383 13.87 -6.52 10.10
CA MET A 383 13.70 -5.31 10.91
C MET A 383 12.76 -5.56 12.11
N SER A 384 13.16 -5.04 13.26
CA SER A 384 12.33 -4.97 14.46
C SER A 384 11.71 -3.59 14.65
N GLU A 385 10.72 -3.50 15.54
CA GLU A 385 10.13 -2.22 15.98
C GLU A 385 11.14 -1.32 16.71
N ALA A 386 12.35 -1.79 17.06
CA ALA A 386 13.42 -0.97 17.58
C ALA A 386 14.16 -0.19 16.47
N ASP A 387 14.19 -0.70 15.23
CA ASP A 387 15.02 -0.18 14.14
C ASP A 387 14.33 0.97 13.37
N TYR A 388 13.01 0.87 13.15
CA TYR A 388 12.21 1.91 12.51
C TYR A 388 11.20 2.55 13.46
N GLY A 389 10.80 3.78 13.17
CA GLY A 389 9.64 4.44 13.76
C GLY A 389 8.61 4.82 12.70
N VAL A 390 7.41 5.19 13.15
CA VAL A 390 6.30 5.62 12.29
C VAL A 390 5.70 6.88 12.89
N VAL A 391 5.42 7.89 12.05
CA VAL A 391 4.67 9.11 12.41
C VAL A 391 3.59 9.40 11.36
N PRO A 392 2.54 10.18 11.70
CA PRO A 392 1.57 10.65 10.72
C PRO A 392 2.22 11.37 9.54
N MET A 393 1.52 11.41 8.41
CA MET A 393 1.99 12.11 7.21
C MET A 393 2.38 13.57 7.51
N PRO A 394 3.59 14.03 7.14
CA PRO A 394 3.98 15.41 7.32
C PRO A 394 3.05 16.35 6.53
N VAL A 395 2.71 17.49 7.13
CA VAL A 395 1.77 18.48 6.57
C VAL A 395 2.49 19.67 5.92
N PRO A 396 1.85 20.48 5.06
CA PRO A 396 2.53 21.61 4.40
C PRO A 396 3.17 22.61 5.38
N ALA A 397 2.48 22.89 6.50
CA ALA A 397 2.92 23.82 7.53
C ALA A 397 2.51 23.34 8.94
N LYS A 398 3.18 23.87 9.98
CA LYS A 398 2.86 23.56 11.37
C LYS A 398 1.41 23.94 11.70
N GLY A 399 0.66 23.04 12.32
CA GLY A 399 -0.74 23.25 12.68
C GLY A 399 -1.75 22.80 11.60
N GLY A 400 -1.29 22.31 10.44
CA GLY A 400 -2.15 21.56 9.52
C GLY A 400 -2.45 20.15 10.05
N THR A 401 -3.56 19.58 9.61
CA THR A 401 -3.97 18.19 9.88
C THR A 401 -3.52 17.27 8.75
N PRO A 402 -2.92 16.10 9.02
CA PRO A 402 -2.66 15.08 8.00
C PRO A 402 -3.99 14.52 7.47
N SER A 403 -4.18 14.48 6.16
CA SER A 403 -5.38 13.95 5.53
C SER A 403 -5.06 12.72 4.66
N GLY A 404 -5.94 11.71 4.70
CA GLY A 404 -5.88 10.50 3.87
C GLY A 404 -7.19 10.26 3.12
N ALA A 405 -7.24 9.25 2.26
CA ALA A 405 -8.35 9.00 1.31
C ALA A 405 -9.76 8.90 1.97
N LEU A 406 -9.84 8.39 3.20
CA LEU A 406 -11.10 8.29 3.96
C LEU A 406 -11.33 9.49 4.90
N GLY A 407 -10.58 10.58 4.77
CA GLY A 407 -10.60 11.74 5.67
C GLY A 407 -9.78 11.57 6.95
N GLY A 408 -9.88 12.56 7.84
CA GLY A 408 -9.19 12.65 9.14
C GLY A 408 -9.54 13.93 9.90
#